data_AF-A0A926UQ33-F1
#
_entry.id   AF-A0A926UQ33-F1
#
_cell.length_a   1.000
_cell.length_b   1.000
_cell.length_c   1.000
_cell.angle_alpha   90.00
_cell.angle_beta   90.00
_cell.angle_gamma   90.00
#
_symmetry.space_group_name_H-M   'P 1'
#
loop_
_entity.id
_entity.type
_entity.pdbx_description
1 polymer ?
#
loop_
_entity_poly.entity_id
_entity_poly.type
_entity_poly.pdbx_seq_one_letter_code
_entity_poly.pdbx_strand_id
1 'polypeptide(L)'
;MKHRYFALGFVAIASSVMISCASKPSQPKYPISDAQEVFNAFTEIDASTSVGINFSKYTDKVIAIKTALEKYKSSGKAKPEVLPLFEKALDGHIAGVSYWQCGIKHSSESDVLAMWRCQDKEFKNLISIYPSIAEKKDVKAAIEENKVKGDSSFITRGFEQQGVLTVIWLNAKLPVLEAQKVFLEDVKQ
;
A
#
# COMPACT_ATOMS: atom_id res chain seq x y z
N MET A 1 10.79 72.97 -26.29
CA MET A 1 9.58 72.20 -26.66
C MET A 1 9.05 71.52 -25.41
N LYS A 2 7.76 71.73 -25.10
CA LYS A 2 7.06 71.29 -23.89
C LYS A 2 6.13 70.12 -24.24
N HIS A 3 6.29 68.95 -23.62
CA HIS A 3 5.29 67.88 -23.60
C HIS A 3 5.28 67.29 -22.18
N ARG A 4 4.32 67.69 -21.34
CA ARG A 4 2.95 67.15 -21.16
C ARG A 4 2.94 65.87 -20.32
N TYR A 5 2.61 66.08 -19.06
CA TYR A 5 2.15 65.11 -18.08
C TYR A 5 0.91 64.35 -18.58
N PHE A 6 0.84 63.05 -18.33
CA PHE A 6 -0.42 62.32 -18.18
C PHE A 6 -0.25 61.27 -17.07
N ALA A 7 -0.78 61.61 -15.90
CA ALA A 7 -0.96 60.67 -14.79
C ALA A 7 -2.25 59.88 -15.05
N LEU A 8 -2.13 58.56 -15.16
CA LEU A 8 -3.27 57.65 -15.16
C LEU A 8 -3.46 57.11 -13.74
N GLY A 9 -4.42 57.69 -13.03
CA GLY A 9 -4.91 57.17 -11.77
C GLY A 9 -5.71 55.89 -12.01
N PHE A 10 -5.27 54.79 -11.40
CA PHE A 10 -6.10 53.60 -11.26
C PHE A 10 -6.84 53.67 -9.93
N VAL A 11 -8.17 53.76 -10.03
CA VAL A 11 -9.10 53.69 -8.91
C VAL A 11 -9.10 52.25 -8.38
N ALA A 12 -8.67 52.07 -7.13
CA ALA A 12 -8.80 50.81 -6.42
C ALA A 12 -10.24 50.64 -5.92
N ILE A 13 -11.01 49.73 -6.52
CA ILE A 13 -12.31 49.31 -5.99
C ILE A 13 -12.06 48.19 -4.99
N ALA A 14 -12.02 48.56 -3.71
CA ALA A 14 -12.07 47.63 -2.59
C ALA A 14 -13.46 46.96 -2.55
N SER A 15 -13.60 45.80 -3.19
CA SER A 15 -14.77 44.94 -3.02
C SER A 15 -14.59 44.11 -1.75
N SER A 16 -15.10 44.64 -0.64
CA SER A 16 -15.28 43.92 0.61
C SER A 16 -16.28 42.78 0.39
N VAL A 17 -15.79 41.59 0.05
CA VAL A 17 -16.59 40.37 0.13
C VAL A 17 -16.82 40.09 1.62
N MET A 18 -18.02 40.43 2.09
CA MET A 18 -18.54 39.91 3.35
C MET A 18 -18.60 38.38 3.23
N ILE A 19 -17.61 37.69 3.78
CA ILE A 19 -17.69 36.26 4.04
C ILE A 19 -18.65 36.12 5.22
N SER A 20 -19.92 35.92 4.84
CA SER A 20 -20.97 35.48 5.74
C SER A 20 -20.48 34.27 6.53
N CYS A 21 -20.68 34.29 7.86
CA CYS A 21 -20.47 33.15 8.74
C CYS A 21 -21.38 31.99 8.32
N ALA A 22 -20.95 31.21 7.34
CA ALA A 22 -21.53 29.92 7.04
C ALA A 22 -21.11 28.97 8.18
N SER A 23 -22.12 28.55 8.94
CA SER A 23 -22.19 27.36 9.80
C SER A 23 -20.88 26.56 9.96
N LYS A 24 -20.45 26.41 11.23
CA LYS A 24 -19.47 25.40 11.65
C LYS A 24 -19.61 24.14 10.78
N PRO A 25 -18.56 23.70 10.06
CA PRO A 25 -18.61 22.39 9.44
C PRO A 25 -18.95 21.39 10.54
N SER A 26 -19.99 20.59 10.32
CA SER A 26 -20.30 19.44 11.17
C SER A 26 -18.99 18.69 11.38
N GLN A 27 -18.56 18.56 12.63
CA GLN A 27 -17.36 17.79 12.90
C GLN A 27 -17.54 16.42 12.26
N PRO A 28 -16.54 15.93 11.51
CA PRO A 28 -16.63 14.61 10.89
C PRO A 28 -17.02 13.61 11.97
N LYS A 29 -18.02 12.78 11.66
CA LYS A 29 -18.67 11.83 12.59
C LYS A 29 -17.71 10.81 13.20
N TYR A 30 -16.46 10.77 12.72
CA TYR A 30 -15.38 9.88 13.15
C TYR A 30 -14.09 10.70 13.31
N PRO A 31 -13.25 10.44 14.33
CA PRO A 31 -11.92 11.04 14.36
C PRO A 31 -11.14 10.50 13.18
N ILE A 32 -10.77 11.42 12.29
CA ILE A 32 -9.95 11.16 11.11
C ILE A 32 -8.57 10.60 11.50
N SER A 33 -8.10 10.85 12.74
CA SER A 33 -6.73 10.58 13.16
C SER A 33 -6.29 9.13 13.03
N ASP A 34 -7.10 8.17 13.46
CA ASP A 34 -6.63 6.78 13.61
C ASP A 34 -6.61 6.04 12.27
N ALA A 35 -7.62 6.23 11.42
CA ALA A 35 -7.58 5.72 10.05
C ALA A 35 -6.49 6.42 9.23
N GLN A 36 -6.29 7.72 9.43
CA GLN A 36 -5.21 8.48 8.79
C GLN A 36 -3.83 7.98 9.19
N GLU A 37 -3.64 7.55 10.43
CA GLU A 37 -2.39 6.92 10.89
C GLU A 37 -2.10 5.63 10.12
N VAL A 38 -3.12 4.80 9.87
CA VAL A 38 -2.98 3.61 9.02
C VAL A 38 -2.62 3.98 7.58
N PHE A 39 -3.31 4.96 6.97
CA PHE A 39 -2.99 5.44 5.62
C PHE A 39 -1.56 6.00 5.51
N ASN A 40 -1.12 6.76 6.51
CA ASN A 40 0.23 7.30 6.56
C ASN A 40 1.27 6.17 6.62
N ALA A 41 1.03 5.14 7.44
CA ALA A 41 1.92 3.99 7.53
C ALA A 41 2.03 3.22 6.19
N PHE A 42 0.93 3.04 5.45
CA PHE A 42 0.96 2.45 4.11
C PHE A 42 1.68 3.35 3.08
N THR A 43 1.51 4.67 3.17
CA THR A 43 2.17 5.64 2.28
C THR A 43 3.69 5.60 2.44
N GLU A 44 4.18 5.43 3.66
CA GLU A 44 5.61 5.28 3.93
C GLU A 44 6.19 4.00 3.30
N ILE A 45 5.41 2.92 3.22
CA ILE A 45 5.81 1.73 2.46
C ILE A 45 5.95 2.08 0.99
N ASP A 46 4.91 2.65 0.36
CA ASP A 46 4.92 2.97 -1.08
C ASP A 46 6.14 3.83 -1.47
N ALA A 47 6.45 4.85 -0.66
CA ALA A 47 7.64 5.68 -0.82
C ALA A 47 8.94 4.88 -0.72
N SER A 48 9.05 3.97 0.26
CA SER A 48 10.25 3.13 0.44
C SER A 48 10.44 2.13 -0.70
N THR A 49 9.35 1.62 -1.28
CA THR A 49 9.41 0.63 -2.37
C THR A 49 9.84 1.24 -3.70
N SER A 50 9.58 2.53 -3.90
CA SER A 50 9.88 3.26 -5.15
C SER A 50 11.36 3.59 -5.34
N VAL A 51 12.17 3.54 -4.28
CA VAL A 51 13.61 3.92 -4.29
C VAL A 51 14.53 2.69 -4.16
N GLY A 52 13.95 1.48 -4.08
CA GLY A 52 14.67 0.23 -3.84
C GLY A 52 14.49 -0.28 -2.41
N ILE A 53 14.45 -1.60 -2.27
CA ILE A 53 14.03 -2.27 -1.03
C ILE A 53 15.19 -2.34 -0.04
N ASN A 54 15.18 -1.49 0.99
CA ASN A 54 15.92 -1.80 2.21
C ASN A 54 15.04 -2.66 3.12
N PHE A 55 15.34 -3.95 3.21
CA PHE A 55 14.44 -4.88 3.88
C PHE A 55 14.26 -4.62 5.38
N SER A 56 15.32 -4.22 6.08
CA SER A 56 15.23 -3.90 7.51
C SER A 56 14.23 -2.78 7.74
N LYS A 57 14.39 -1.67 7.01
CA LYS A 57 13.46 -0.54 7.03
C LYS A 57 12.05 -0.96 6.62
N TYR A 58 11.93 -1.82 5.61
CA TYR A 58 10.64 -2.31 5.15
C TYR A 58 9.91 -3.10 6.24
N THR A 59 10.61 -4.00 6.95
CA THR A 59 10.05 -4.78 8.06
C THR A 59 9.54 -3.86 9.18
N ASP A 60 10.30 -2.83 9.53
CA ASP A 60 9.88 -1.82 10.51
C ASP A 60 8.59 -1.11 10.09
N LYS A 61 8.43 -0.80 8.79
CA LYS A 61 7.19 -0.21 8.27
C LYS A 61 6.01 -1.17 8.35
N VAL A 62 6.19 -2.45 8.08
CA VAL A 62 5.12 -3.46 8.23
C VAL A 62 4.69 -3.58 9.71
N ILE A 63 5.63 -3.51 10.64
CA ILE A 63 5.33 -3.46 12.09
C ILE A 63 4.55 -2.20 12.46
N ALA A 64 4.93 -1.04 11.90
CA ALA A 64 4.22 0.22 12.12
C ALA A 64 2.77 0.16 11.61
N ILE A 65 2.53 -0.40 10.43
CA ILE A 65 1.16 -0.62 9.90
C ILE A 65 0.36 -1.50 10.84
N LYS A 66 0.92 -2.65 11.26
CA LYS A 66 0.25 -3.55 12.20
C LYS A 66 -0.15 -2.81 13.48
N THR A 67 0.73 -1.99 14.02
CA THR A 67 0.50 -1.22 15.24
C THR A 67 -0.61 -0.18 15.05
N ALA A 68 -0.57 0.58 13.96
CA ALA A 68 -1.60 1.56 13.61
C ALA A 68 -2.97 0.89 13.40
N LEU A 69 -2.99 -0.28 12.76
CA LEU A 69 -4.21 -1.04 12.48
C LEU A 69 -4.86 -1.57 13.77
N GLU A 70 -4.07 -2.11 14.70
CA GLU A 70 -4.58 -2.54 16.02
C GLU A 70 -5.15 -1.37 16.83
N LYS A 71 -4.50 -0.20 16.76
CA LYS A 71 -5.04 1.03 17.36
C LYS A 71 -6.37 1.44 16.71
N TYR A 72 -6.44 1.42 15.38
CA TYR A 72 -7.67 1.72 14.66
C TYR A 72 -8.81 0.75 15.03
N LYS A 73 -8.51 -0.55 15.11
CA LYS A 73 -9.45 -1.61 15.49
C LYS A 73 -9.97 -1.43 16.92
N SER A 74 -9.08 -1.14 17.86
CA SER A 74 -9.42 -0.96 19.28
C SER A 74 -10.11 0.37 19.60
N SER A 75 -10.10 1.35 18.69
CA SER A 75 -10.74 2.66 18.88
C SER A 75 -12.28 2.62 18.96
N GLY A 76 -12.90 1.51 18.57
CA GLY A 76 -14.36 1.37 18.43
C GLY A 76 -14.94 2.20 17.27
N LYS A 77 -14.09 2.80 16.44
CA LYS A 77 -14.44 3.67 15.31
C LYS A 77 -13.98 3.10 13.96
N ALA A 78 -13.56 1.84 13.97
CA ALA A 78 -13.21 1.13 12.75
C ALA A 78 -14.45 0.95 11.87
N LYS A 79 -14.35 1.40 10.62
CA LYS A 79 -15.43 1.22 9.65
C LYS A 79 -15.41 -0.22 9.15
N PRO A 80 -16.54 -0.95 9.22
CA PRO A 80 -16.62 -2.34 8.79
C PRO A 80 -16.20 -2.55 7.32
N GLU A 81 -16.36 -1.55 6.46
CA GLU A 81 -15.98 -1.62 5.05
C GLU A 81 -14.48 -1.34 4.81
N VAL A 82 -13.84 -0.56 5.70
CA VAL A 82 -12.43 -0.15 5.56
C VAL A 82 -11.50 -1.15 6.24
N LEU A 83 -11.89 -1.69 7.40
CA LEU A 83 -11.04 -2.57 8.18
C LEU A 83 -10.57 -3.81 7.40
N PRO A 84 -11.44 -4.55 6.67
CA PRO A 84 -11.01 -5.72 5.89
C PRO A 84 -10.03 -5.37 4.77
N LEU A 85 -10.11 -4.16 4.21
CA LEU A 85 -9.19 -3.70 3.17
C LEU A 85 -7.79 -3.44 3.74
N PHE A 86 -7.70 -2.83 4.92
CA PHE A 86 -6.43 -2.68 5.61
C PHE A 86 -5.83 -4.00 6.07
N GLU A 87 -6.65 -4.90 6.62
CA GLU A 87 -6.21 -6.25 7.02
C GLU A 87 -5.66 -7.01 5.81
N LYS A 88 -6.38 -7.01 4.68
CA LYS A 88 -5.92 -7.63 3.42
C LYS A 88 -4.59 -7.05 2.93
N ALA A 89 -4.45 -5.72 2.93
CA ALA A 89 -3.20 -5.07 2.53
C ALA A 89 -2.04 -5.47 3.45
N LEU A 90 -2.24 -5.46 4.77
CA LEU A 90 -1.25 -5.88 5.76
C LEU A 90 -0.84 -7.35 5.56
N ASP A 91 -1.80 -8.25 5.34
CA ASP A 91 -1.52 -9.67 5.09
C ASP A 91 -0.63 -9.85 3.85
N GLY A 92 -0.87 -9.05 2.80
CA GLY A 92 -0.01 -9.01 1.63
C GLY A 92 1.44 -8.61 1.94
N HIS A 93 1.62 -7.57 2.76
CA HIS A 93 2.95 -7.13 3.19
C HIS A 93 3.65 -8.17 4.08
N ILE A 94 2.92 -8.81 4.99
CA ILE A 94 3.45 -9.90 5.83
C ILE A 94 3.92 -11.06 4.96
N ALA A 95 3.11 -11.49 3.98
CA ALA A 95 3.52 -12.53 3.03
C ALA A 95 4.78 -12.13 2.24
N GLY A 96 4.93 -10.85 1.87
CA GLY A 96 6.14 -10.31 1.25
C GLY A 96 7.38 -10.36 2.14
N VAL A 97 7.25 -10.00 3.42
CA VAL A 97 8.32 -10.12 4.41
C VAL A 97 8.75 -11.59 4.54
N SER A 98 7.79 -12.50 4.71
CA SER A 98 8.05 -13.94 4.85
C SER A 98 8.72 -14.53 3.60
N TYR A 99 8.23 -14.19 2.40
CA TYR A 99 8.85 -14.60 1.14
C TYR A 99 10.31 -14.19 1.06
N TRP A 100 10.63 -12.95 1.46
CA TRP A 100 12.02 -12.49 1.43
C TRP A 100 12.90 -13.17 2.48
N GLN A 101 12.38 -13.37 3.69
CA GLN A 101 13.08 -14.07 4.77
C GLN A 101 13.47 -15.51 4.37
N CYS A 102 12.68 -16.18 3.53
CA CYS A 102 13.05 -17.48 2.96
C CYS A 102 14.40 -17.41 2.22
N GLY A 103 14.66 -16.32 1.49
CA GLY A 103 15.91 -16.10 0.76
C GLY A 103 17.12 -15.90 1.67
N ILE A 104 16.97 -15.21 2.80
CA ILE A 104 18.07 -15.09 3.77
C ILE A 104 18.32 -16.41 4.49
N LYS A 105 17.24 -17.02 5.02
CA LYS A 105 17.34 -18.17 5.92
C LYS A 105 18.04 -19.36 5.25
N HIS A 106 17.92 -19.45 3.94
CA HIS A 106 18.44 -20.52 3.11
C HIS A 106 19.44 -20.01 2.08
N SER A 107 20.18 -18.93 2.39
CA SER A 107 21.14 -18.30 1.47
C SER A 107 22.40 -19.15 1.19
N SER A 108 22.51 -20.34 1.76
CA SER A 108 23.60 -21.28 1.49
C SER A 108 23.27 -22.07 0.20
N GLU A 109 24.29 -22.39 -0.61
CA GLU A 109 24.10 -23.20 -1.82
C GLU A 109 23.52 -24.59 -1.52
N SER A 110 23.80 -25.14 -0.34
CA SER A 110 23.26 -26.44 0.11
C SER A 110 21.76 -26.42 0.43
N ASP A 111 21.18 -25.24 0.68
CA ASP A 111 19.79 -25.10 1.13
C ASP A 111 18.84 -24.56 0.06
N VAL A 112 19.27 -24.47 -1.20
CA VAL A 112 18.47 -23.89 -2.30
C VAL A 112 17.09 -24.56 -2.45
N LEU A 113 16.99 -25.88 -2.26
CA LEU A 113 15.70 -26.57 -2.28
C LEU A 113 14.79 -26.17 -1.12
N ALA A 114 15.35 -25.96 0.07
CA ALA A 114 14.61 -25.48 1.23
C ALA A 114 14.18 -24.02 1.06
N MET A 115 15.04 -23.18 0.44
CA MET A 115 14.72 -21.82 0.03
C MET A 115 13.49 -21.81 -0.88
N TRP A 116 13.52 -22.58 -1.97
CA TRP A 116 12.42 -22.60 -2.94
C TRP A 116 11.13 -23.16 -2.34
N ARG A 117 11.18 -24.21 -1.51
CA ARG A 117 9.99 -24.70 -0.78
C ARG A 117 9.37 -23.62 0.12
N CYS A 118 10.21 -22.88 0.82
CA CYS A 118 9.77 -21.77 1.66
C CYS A 118 9.13 -20.66 0.81
N GLN A 119 9.82 -20.22 -0.25
CA GLN A 119 9.32 -19.19 -1.16
C GLN A 119 8.01 -19.59 -1.85
N ASP A 120 7.88 -20.82 -2.34
CA ASP A 120 6.66 -21.33 -2.97
C ASP A 120 5.47 -21.33 -2.01
N LYS A 121 5.70 -21.68 -0.73
CA LYS A 121 4.66 -21.64 0.30
C LYS A 121 4.16 -20.20 0.47
N GLU A 122 5.06 -19.25 0.63
CA GLU A 122 4.69 -17.84 0.83
C GLU A 122 4.08 -17.23 -0.44
N PHE A 123 4.55 -17.63 -1.62
CA PHE A 123 3.99 -17.19 -2.90
C PHE A 123 2.59 -17.77 -3.15
N LYS A 124 2.32 -19.03 -2.76
CA LYS A 124 0.97 -19.61 -2.79
C LYS A 124 0.02 -18.90 -1.81
N ASN A 125 0.50 -18.55 -0.61
CA ASN A 125 -0.27 -17.73 0.33
C ASN A 125 -0.62 -16.38 -0.29
N LEU A 126 0.35 -15.73 -0.93
CA LEU A 126 0.12 -14.47 -1.65
C LEU A 126 -0.92 -14.59 -2.76
N ILE A 127 -0.88 -15.65 -3.58
CA ILE A 127 -1.90 -15.93 -4.60
C ILE A 127 -3.28 -16.08 -3.96
N SER A 128 -3.38 -16.68 -2.77
CA SER A 128 -4.65 -16.77 -2.04
C SER A 128 -5.19 -15.40 -1.62
N ILE A 129 -4.31 -14.46 -1.26
CA ILE A 129 -4.69 -13.08 -0.89
C ILE A 129 -5.06 -12.27 -2.14
N TYR A 130 -4.29 -12.44 -3.22
CA TYR A 130 -4.43 -11.74 -4.50
C TYR A 130 -4.50 -12.72 -5.67
N PRO A 131 -5.68 -13.30 -5.96
CA PRO A 131 -5.83 -14.32 -7.02
C PRO A 131 -5.40 -13.84 -8.41
N SER A 132 -5.50 -12.53 -8.68
CA SER A 132 -5.04 -11.88 -9.92
C SER A 132 -3.55 -12.11 -10.22
N ILE A 133 -2.74 -12.45 -9.22
CA ILE A 133 -1.32 -12.81 -9.42
C ILE A 133 -1.19 -14.09 -10.23
N ALA A 134 -2.07 -15.07 -10.02
CA ALA A 134 -2.06 -16.33 -10.77
C ALA A 134 -2.46 -16.16 -12.24
N GLU A 135 -3.10 -15.04 -12.59
CA GLU A 135 -3.51 -14.73 -13.96
C GLU A 135 -2.37 -14.13 -14.79
N LYS A 136 -1.29 -13.67 -14.16
CA LYS A 136 -0.12 -13.16 -14.88
C LYS A 136 0.52 -14.28 -15.70
N LYS A 137 0.78 -14.02 -16.99
CA LYS A 137 1.26 -15.00 -17.97
C LYS A 137 2.40 -15.88 -17.43
N ASP A 138 3.43 -15.27 -16.85
CA ASP A 138 4.63 -15.99 -16.39
C ASP A 138 4.34 -16.82 -15.13
N VAL A 139 3.51 -16.31 -14.21
CA VAL A 139 3.06 -17.04 -13.02
C VAL A 139 2.19 -18.23 -13.41
N LYS A 140 1.25 -18.03 -14.34
CA LYS A 140 0.40 -19.09 -14.86
C LYS A 140 1.22 -20.21 -15.49
N ALA A 141 2.23 -19.86 -16.30
CA ALA A 141 3.13 -20.84 -16.89
C ALA A 141 3.90 -21.64 -15.83
N ALA A 142 4.45 -20.96 -14.81
CA ALA A 142 5.16 -21.60 -13.72
C ALA A 142 4.26 -22.52 -12.86
N ILE A 143 2.99 -22.13 -12.63
CA ILE A 143 1.99 -22.96 -11.95
C ILE A 143 1.70 -24.23 -12.76
N GLU A 144 1.47 -24.11 -14.08
CA GLU A 144 1.21 -25.27 -14.93
C GLU A 144 2.43 -26.19 -15.01
N GLU A 145 3.65 -25.65 -15.07
CA GLU A 145 4.87 -26.44 -15.00
C GLU A 145 4.99 -27.19 -13.66
N ASN A 146 4.74 -26.52 -12.53
CA ASN A 146 4.72 -27.12 -11.19
C ASN A 146 3.70 -28.27 -11.07
N LYS A 147 2.54 -28.17 -11.72
CA LYS A 147 1.54 -29.26 -11.75
C LYS A 147 2.04 -30.51 -12.48
N VAL A 148 2.83 -30.34 -13.55
CA VAL A 148 3.31 -31.44 -14.38
C VAL A 148 4.55 -32.10 -13.76
N LYS A 149 5.48 -31.29 -13.26
CA LYS A 149 6.80 -31.75 -12.77
C LYS A 149 6.87 -31.93 -11.25
N GLY A 150 5.84 -31.52 -10.51
CA GLY A 150 5.76 -31.65 -9.05
C GLY A 150 6.89 -30.89 -8.34
N ASP A 151 7.39 -31.46 -7.24
CA ASP A 151 8.49 -30.89 -6.43
C ASP A 151 9.80 -30.67 -7.20
N SER A 152 9.92 -31.16 -8.44
CA SER A 152 11.08 -30.90 -9.30
C SER A 152 11.05 -29.53 -10.01
N SER A 153 9.94 -28.79 -9.93
CA SER A 153 9.83 -27.42 -10.42
C SER A 153 9.03 -26.56 -9.43
N PHE A 154 9.68 -25.66 -8.71
CA PHE A 154 9.00 -24.69 -7.84
C PHE A 154 8.40 -23.55 -8.68
N ILE A 155 7.24 -23.02 -8.29
CA ILE A 155 6.60 -21.89 -8.98
C ILE A 155 7.53 -20.68 -9.00
N THR A 156 8.27 -20.45 -7.91
CA THR A 156 9.17 -19.32 -7.77
C THR A 156 10.54 -19.54 -8.40
N ARG A 157 10.82 -20.76 -8.90
CA ARG A 157 12.08 -21.08 -9.56
C ARG A 157 12.20 -20.27 -10.85
N GLY A 158 13.21 -19.40 -10.91
CA GLY A 158 13.44 -18.53 -12.07
C GLY A 158 12.78 -17.16 -11.99
N PHE A 159 12.00 -16.87 -10.93
CA PHE A 159 11.62 -15.49 -10.65
C PHE A 159 12.69 -14.79 -9.84
N GLU A 160 13.04 -13.58 -10.27
CA GLU A 160 13.89 -12.69 -9.47
C GLU A 160 13.15 -12.29 -8.20
N GLN A 161 13.83 -12.41 -7.05
CA GLN A 161 13.26 -12.12 -5.74
C GLN A 161 12.67 -10.70 -5.65
N GLN A 162 13.35 -9.70 -6.24
CA GLN A 162 12.82 -8.34 -6.30
C GLN A 162 11.54 -8.24 -7.14
N GLY A 163 11.48 -8.91 -8.29
CA GLY A 163 10.29 -8.93 -9.14
C GLY A 163 9.06 -9.47 -8.41
N VAL A 164 9.22 -10.55 -7.64
CA VAL A 164 8.14 -11.10 -6.82
C VAL A 164 7.67 -10.10 -5.76
N LEU A 165 8.60 -9.43 -5.07
CA LEU A 165 8.26 -8.41 -4.06
C LEU A 165 7.53 -7.22 -4.67
N THR A 166 7.97 -6.75 -5.84
CA THR A 166 7.27 -5.67 -6.55
C THR A 166 5.83 -6.08 -6.88
N VAL A 167 5.59 -7.32 -7.32
CA VAL A 167 4.24 -7.82 -7.57
C VAL A 167 3.39 -7.87 -6.29
N ILE A 168 3.97 -8.32 -5.17
CA ILE A 168 3.32 -8.32 -3.85
C ILE A 168 2.86 -6.90 -3.49
N TRP A 169 3.74 -5.92 -3.66
CA TRP A 169 3.49 -4.54 -3.26
C TRP A 169 2.44 -3.85 -4.10
N LEU A 170 2.49 -4.00 -5.42
CA LEU A 170 1.48 -3.42 -6.30
C LEU A 170 0.08 -3.95 -5.99
N ASN A 171 -0.04 -5.23 -5.61
CA ASN A 171 -1.33 -5.81 -5.24
C ASN A 171 -1.78 -5.37 -3.84
N ALA A 172 -0.85 -5.27 -2.87
CA ALA A 172 -1.17 -4.79 -1.52
C ALA A 172 -1.57 -3.30 -1.46
N LYS A 173 -1.17 -2.51 -2.46
CA LYS A 173 -1.59 -1.11 -2.61
C LYS A 173 -3.07 -0.97 -2.99
N LEU A 174 -3.64 -1.91 -3.74
CA LEU A 174 -5.00 -1.79 -4.26
C LEU A 174 -6.06 -1.70 -3.15
N PRO A 175 -6.08 -2.59 -2.13
CA PRO A 175 -7.02 -2.46 -1.01
C PRO A 175 -6.86 -1.14 -0.24
N VAL A 176 -5.64 -0.58 -0.15
CA VAL A 176 -5.41 0.70 0.53
C VAL A 176 -6.05 1.86 -0.24
N LEU A 177 -5.92 1.87 -1.57
CA LEU A 177 -6.57 2.87 -2.42
C LEU A 177 -8.10 2.77 -2.35
N GLU A 178 -8.62 1.54 -2.31
CA GLU A 178 -10.05 1.28 -2.12
C GLU A 178 -10.54 1.76 -0.74
N ALA A 179 -9.79 1.46 0.32
CA ALA A 179 -10.05 1.95 1.67
C ALA A 179 -10.07 3.48 1.73
N GLN A 180 -9.12 4.13 1.05
CA GLN A 180 -9.03 5.58 0.98
C GLN A 180 -10.24 6.18 0.25
N LYS A 181 -10.68 5.55 -0.85
CA LYS A 181 -11.86 5.98 -1.58
C LYS A 181 -13.12 5.91 -0.71
N VAL A 182 -13.37 4.77 -0.07
CA VAL A 182 -14.50 4.58 0.86
C VAL A 182 -14.45 5.61 1.99
N PHE A 183 -13.27 5.85 2.55
CA PHE A 183 -13.10 6.82 3.62
C PHE A 183 -13.39 8.25 3.17
N LEU A 184 -12.97 8.66 1.96
CA LEU A 184 -13.18 10.01 1.42
C LEU A 184 -14.62 10.27 0.96
N GLU A 185 -15.36 9.25 0.54
CA GLU A 185 -16.78 9.38 0.18
C GLU A 185 -17.63 9.79 1.40
N ASP A 186 -17.30 9.29 2.59
CA ASP A 186 -17.98 9.64 3.84
C ASP A 186 -17.65 11.03 4.37
N VAL A 187 -16.52 11.63 3.98
CA VAL A 187 -16.14 13.00 4.38
C VAL A 187 -16.93 14.04 3.56
N LYS A 188 -17.48 13.65 2.41
CA LYS A 188 -18.25 14.53 1.52
C LYS A 188 -19.75 14.59 1.85
N GLN A 189 -20.25 13.70 2.70
CA GLN A 189 -21.65 13.63 3.14
C GLN A 189 -21.87 14.38 4.45
#